data_AF-A0A0W0U6X0-F1
#
_entry.id   AF-A0A0W0U6X0-F1
#
_cell.length_a   1.000
_cell.length_b   1.000
_cell.length_c   1.000
_cell.angle_alpha   90.00
_cell.angle_beta   90.00
_cell.angle_gamma   90.00
#
_symmetry.space_group_name_H-M   'P 1'
#
loop_
_entity.id
_entity.type
_entity.pdbx_description
1 polymer ?
#
loop_
_entity_poly.entity_id
_entity_poly.type
_entity_poly.pdbx_seq_one_letter_code
_entity_poly.pdbx_strand_id
1 'polypeptide(L)'
;MVKQKEEKSLLLLEGSLRAIPFNIVLSSLLAAILLYHDTPVALVGFWLFSIVLVSLIRWFFCFYVIRKGLLHKSSLLITFVSLTLLMGTVWGASYWLTLPYLSQPNEFIVILVLGGMSAGSIASLSAYLPAYYAYIIPMFLPVIAYNFYIMNPDRAILALMFLLFIIMLIISAILNHRLLNQSLLLSNEKEKLIDKLHLLSITDPLTGAYNRRHFQSILEQELSKKRTNQSLLTLILVDVDNFKEINDKFGHPHGDRVLIETVQQLKKAFRREHDRLFRLGGDEFCIVLNNQSVQEIISLCQELVKIYPSNHMDGSFITLSIGILPIPVDSKANYDRIISSVDNALYKAKQSGKAKIVTFQSIN
;
A
#
# COMPACT_ATOMS: atom_id res chain seq x y z
N MET A 1 4.23 9.92 5.85
CA MET A 1 4.01 10.06 7.32
C MET A 1 2.55 9.84 7.72
N VAL A 2 1.56 10.42 7.04
CA VAL A 2 0.13 10.23 7.38
C VAL A 2 -0.35 8.77 7.21
N LYS A 3 -0.14 8.16 6.03
CA LYS A 3 -0.48 6.74 5.75
C LYS A 3 0.09 5.77 6.80
N GLN A 4 1.35 5.95 7.17
CA GLN A 4 2.01 5.12 8.18
C GLN A 4 1.42 5.29 9.59
N LYS A 5 0.96 6.50 9.96
CA LYS A 5 0.29 6.76 11.24
C LYS A 5 -1.10 6.09 11.28
N GLU A 6 -1.81 6.11 10.16
CA GLU A 6 -3.10 5.43 10.01
C GLU A 6 -2.96 3.92 10.06
N GLU A 7 -1.98 3.33 9.37
CA GLU A 7 -1.68 1.89 9.42
C GLU A 7 -1.37 1.41 10.84
N LYS A 8 -0.56 2.16 11.60
CA LYS A 8 -0.28 1.83 13.00
C LYS A 8 -1.52 1.92 13.89
N SER A 9 -2.34 2.95 13.67
CA SER A 9 -3.58 3.13 14.43
C SER A 9 -4.58 2.01 14.11
N LEU A 10 -4.63 1.57 12.86
CA LEU A 10 -5.44 0.44 12.43
C LEU A 10 -4.97 -0.87 13.09
N LEU A 11 -3.67 -1.18 13.04
CA LEU A 11 -3.08 -2.36 13.69
C LEU A 11 -3.40 -2.41 15.19
N LEU A 12 -3.29 -1.27 15.88
CA LEU A 12 -3.60 -1.14 17.30
C LEU A 12 -5.08 -1.46 17.59
N LEU A 13 -6.00 -0.91 16.81
CA LEU A 13 -7.44 -1.08 17.01
C LEU A 13 -7.91 -2.50 16.62
N GLU A 14 -7.41 -3.05 15.52
CA GLU A 14 -7.72 -4.43 15.09
C GLU A 14 -7.16 -5.46 16.07
N GLY A 15 -5.91 -5.28 16.51
CA GLY A 15 -5.29 -6.13 17.53
C GLY A 15 -6.10 -6.12 18.81
N SER A 16 -6.61 -4.94 19.21
CA SER A 16 -7.48 -4.81 20.38
C SER A 16 -8.83 -5.49 20.21
N LEU A 17 -9.48 -5.36 19.04
CA LEU A 17 -10.75 -6.04 18.75
C LEU A 17 -10.63 -7.57 18.86
N ARG A 18 -9.51 -8.15 18.41
CA ARG A 18 -9.26 -9.60 18.50
C ARG A 18 -8.96 -10.04 19.94
N ALA A 19 -8.33 -9.19 20.74
CA ALA A 19 -7.98 -9.51 22.13
C ALA A 19 -9.17 -9.42 23.11
N ILE A 20 -10.17 -8.58 22.83
CA ILE A 20 -11.30 -8.34 23.76
C ILE A 20 -12.10 -9.62 24.09
N PRO A 21 -12.51 -10.46 23.13
CA PRO A 21 -13.22 -11.71 23.45
C PRO A 21 -12.40 -12.64 24.36
N PHE A 22 -11.09 -12.73 24.12
CA PHE A 22 -10.19 -13.52 24.96
C PHE A 22 -10.14 -12.99 26.40
N ASN A 23 -10.12 -11.68 26.59
CA ASN A 23 -10.16 -11.07 27.93
C ASN A 23 -11.45 -11.40 28.68
N ILE A 24 -12.61 -11.43 28.00
CA ILE A 24 -13.90 -11.78 28.61
C ILE A 24 -13.93 -13.26 29.03
N VAL A 25 -13.39 -14.15 28.18
CA VAL A 25 -13.29 -15.58 28.52
C VAL A 25 -12.38 -15.77 29.73
N LEU A 26 -11.20 -15.14 29.72
CA LEU A 26 -10.23 -15.28 30.81
C LEU A 26 -10.73 -14.67 32.13
N SER A 27 -11.43 -13.54 32.09
CA SER A 27 -12.06 -12.97 33.29
C SER A 27 -13.19 -13.85 33.84
N SER A 28 -13.95 -14.50 32.96
CA SER A 28 -14.99 -15.46 33.37
C SER A 28 -14.41 -16.71 34.02
N LEU A 29 -13.29 -17.23 33.48
CA LEU A 29 -12.56 -18.34 34.09
C LEU A 29 -11.98 -17.96 35.45
N LEU A 30 -11.35 -16.78 35.56
CA LEU A 30 -10.84 -16.29 36.84
C LEU A 30 -11.99 -16.10 37.84
N ALA A 31 -13.11 -15.53 37.43
CA ALA A 31 -14.29 -15.36 38.27
C ALA A 31 -14.81 -16.72 38.80
N ALA A 32 -14.88 -17.75 37.94
CA ALA A 32 -15.28 -19.09 38.36
C ALA A 32 -14.34 -19.68 39.42
N ILE A 33 -13.02 -19.50 39.27
CA ILE A 33 -12.02 -19.93 40.26
C ILE A 33 -12.18 -19.18 41.57
N LEU A 34 -12.40 -17.86 41.53
CA LEU A 34 -12.60 -17.05 42.74
C LEU A 34 -13.86 -17.46 43.51
N LEU A 35 -14.95 -17.74 42.80
CA LEU A 35 -16.20 -18.24 43.40
C LEU A 35 -16.04 -19.64 43.99
N TYR A 36 -15.27 -20.51 43.34
CA TYR A 36 -14.96 -21.85 43.86
C TYR A 36 -14.17 -21.80 45.17
N HIS A 37 -13.41 -20.73 45.40
CA HIS A 37 -12.66 -20.47 46.63
C HIS A 37 -13.37 -19.48 47.57
N ASP A 38 -14.70 -19.52 47.61
CA ASP A 38 -15.56 -18.80 48.57
C ASP A 38 -15.40 -17.27 48.59
N THR A 39 -14.87 -16.68 47.51
CA THR A 39 -14.86 -15.22 47.37
C THR A 39 -16.31 -14.70 47.21
N PRO A 40 -16.71 -13.62 47.91
CA PRO A 40 -18.09 -13.14 47.87
C PRO A 40 -18.62 -12.90 46.46
N VAL A 41 -19.79 -13.47 46.15
CA VAL A 41 -20.44 -13.38 44.83
C VAL A 41 -20.65 -11.94 44.38
N ALA A 42 -21.04 -11.05 45.31
CA ALA A 42 -21.24 -9.64 45.01
C ALA A 42 -19.95 -8.95 44.52
N LEU A 43 -18.81 -9.31 45.11
CA LEU A 43 -17.51 -8.74 44.77
C LEU A 43 -17.02 -9.23 43.41
N VAL A 44 -17.05 -10.55 43.19
CA VAL A 44 -16.65 -11.16 41.91
C VAL A 44 -17.59 -10.70 40.79
N GLY A 45 -18.89 -10.63 41.06
CA GLY A 45 -19.90 -10.15 40.13
C GLY A 45 -19.69 -8.70 39.73
N PHE A 46 -19.42 -7.81 40.69
CA PHE A 46 -19.11 -6.41 40.41
C PHE A 46 -17.84 -6.25 39.56
N TRP A 47 -16.78 -6.99 39.89
CA TRP A 47 -15.53 -6.97 39.15
C TRP A 47 -15.70 -7.49 37.72
N LEU A 48 -16.35 -8.65 37.55
CA LEU A 48 -16.60 -9.25 36.23
C LEU A 48 -17.50 -8.35 35.37
N PHE A 49 -18.55 -7.77 35.97
CA PHE A 49 -19.41 -6.80 35.29
C PHE A 49 -18.59 -5.59 34.79
N SER A 50 -17.69 -5.06 35.61
CA SER A 50 -16.82 -3.94 35.25
C SER A 50 -15.90 -4.30 34.07
N ILE A 51 -15.29 -5.50 34.07
CA ILE A 51 -14.46 -5.99 32.96
C ILE A 51 -15.28 -6.09 31.67
N VAL A 52 -16.47 -6.69 31.73
CA VAL A 52 -17.34 -6.88 30.56
C VAL A 52 -17.81 -5.51 30.03
N LEU A 53 -18.23 -4.61 30.91
CA LEU A 53 -18.68 -3.27 30.53
C LEU A 53 -17.58 -2.48 29.80
N VAL A 54 -16.38 -2.40 30.39
CA VAL A 54 -15.25 -1.70 29.77
C VAL A 54 -14.82 -2.39 28.46
N SER A 55 -14.88 -3.72 28.41
CA SER A 55 -14.59 -4.50 27.19
C SER A 55 -15.55 -4.17 26.06
N LEU A 56 -16.86 -4.10 26.33
CA LEU A 56 -17.89 -3.76 25.34
C LEU A 56 -17.76 -2.31 24.85
N ILE A 57 -17.51 -1.36 25.76
CA ILE A 57 -17.26 0.04 25.40
C ILE A 57 -16.04 0.14 24.48
N ARG A 58 -14.94 -0.55 24.83
CA ARG A 58 -13.72 -0.60 24.00
C ARG A 58 -13.97 -1.25 22.65
N TRP A 59 -14.74 -2.33 22.61
CA TRP A 59 -15.06 -3.04 21.37
C TRP A 59 -15.86 -2.14 20.43
N PHE A 60 -16.92 -1.51 20.94
CA PHE A 60 -17.74 -0.58 20.15
C PHE A 60 -16.93 0.64 19.69
N PHE A 61 -16.08 1.19 20.57
CA PHE A 61 -15.18 2.29 20.20
C PHE A 61 -14.24 1.89 19.05
N CYS A 62 -13.53 0.77 19.17
CA CYS A 62 -12.59 0.33 18.14
C CYS A 62 -13.31 0.04 16.82
N PHE A 63 -14.45 -0.67 16.88
CA PHE A 63 -15.28 -0.97 15.72
C PHE A 63 -15.79 0.30 15.03
N TYR A 64 -16.28 1.27 15.80
CA TYR A 64 -16.78 2.54 15.27
C TYR A 64 -15.68 3.34 14.58
N VAL A 65 -14.51 3.48 15.21
CA VAL A 65 -13.38 4.26 14.67
C VAL A 65 -12.87 3.66 13.36
N ILE A 66 -12.73 2.33 13.29
CA ILE A 66 -12.33 1.63 12.06
C ILE A 66 -13.39 1.82 10.98
N ARG A 67 -14.67 1.54 11.27
CA ARG A 67 -15.76 1.61 10.29
C ARG A 67 -15.98 3.02 9.74
N LYS A 68 -15.75 4.07 10.53
CA LYS A 68 -15.87 5.47 10.12
C LYS A 68 -14.59 6.07 9.54
N GLY A 69 -13.48 5.31 9.46
CA GLY A 69 -12.22 5.80 8.88
C GLY A 69 -11.58 6.97 9.65
N LEU A 70 -11.77 7.05 10.97
CA LEU A 70 -11.35 8.20 11.78
C LEU A 70 -9.89 8.10 12.30
N LEU A 71 -9.07 7.24 11.69
CA LEU A 71 -7.72 6.86 12.16
C LEU A 71 -6.73 8.03 12.26
N HIS A 72 -6.97 9.13 11.54
CA HIS A 72 -6.12 10.32 11.56
C HIS A 72 -6.30 11.20 12.81
N LYS A 73 -7.41 11.06 13.56
CA LYS A 73 -7.73 11.95 14.69
C LYS A 73 -6.93 11.59 15.95
N SER A 74 -6.00 12.45 16.33
CA SER A 74 -5.18 12.27 17.55
C SER A 74 -5.99 12.23 18.86
N SER A 75 -7.16 12.87 18.92
CA SER A 75 -8.04 12.82 20.10
C SER A 75 -8.54 11.40 20.41
N LEU A 76 -8.74 10.58 19.37
CA LEU A 76 -9.20 9.20 19.54
C LEU A 76 -8.10 8.29 20.11
N LEU A 77 -6.82 8.60 19.88
CA LEU A 77 -5.71 7.89 20.54
C LEU A 77 -5.72 8.15 22.05
N ILE A 78 -6.02 9.39 22.47
CA ILE A 78 -6.14 9.71 23.90
C ILE A 78 -7.30 8.92 24.51
N THR A 79 -8.48 8.91 23.88
CA THR A 79 -9.62 8.11 24.33
C THR A 79 -9.26 6.62 24.43
N PHE A 80 -8.56 6.08 23.43
CA PHE A 80 -8.11 4.69 23.43
C PHE A 80 -7.17 4.39 24.61
N VAL A 81 -6.19 5.27 24.87
CA VAL A 81 -5.27 5.14 26.02
C VAL A 81 -6.03 5.23 27.33
N SER A 82 -6.98 6.16 27.48
CA SER A 82 -7.81 6.28 28.70
C SER A 82 -8.66 5.04 28.96
N LEU A 83 -9.29 4.47 27.94
CA LEU A 83 -10.05 3.22 28.08
C LEU A 83 -9.14 2.03 28.40
N THR A 84 -7.90 2.04 27.89
CA THR A 84 -6.91 1.00 28.17
C THR A 84 -6.35 1.13 29.59
N LEU A 85 -6.16 2.35 30.09
CA LEU A 85 -5.83 2.64 31.48
C LEU A 85 -6.92 2.10 32.42
N LEU A 86 -8.18 2.40 32.11
CA LEU A 86 -9.33 1.91 32.88
C LEU A 86 -9.39 0.38 32.89
N MET A 87 -9.06 -0.27 31.77
CA MET A 87 -8.97 -1.73 31.75
C MET A 87 -7.85 -2.26 32.65
N GLY A 88 -6.66 -1.65 32.59
CA GLY A 88 -5.54 -2.01 33.45
C GLY A 88 -5.85 -1.85 34.94
N THR A 89 -6.56 -0.78 35.32
CA THR A 89 -6.98 -0.55 36.72
C THR A 89 -8.02 -1.56 37.18
N VAL A 90 -9.02 -1.92 36.36
CA VAL A 90 -10.03 -2.92 36.72
C VAL A 90 -9.39 -4.31 36.92
N TRP A 91 -8.43 -4.69 36.07
CA TRP A 91 -7.65 -5.92 36.28
C TRP A 91 -6.78 -5.85 37.54
N GLY A 92 -6.04 -4.77 37.77
CA GLY A 92 -5.23 -4.63 38.98
C GLY A 92 -6.06 -4.64 40.27
N ALA A 93 -7.27 -4.07 40.23
CA ALA A 93 -8.19 -4.08 41.35
C ALA A 93 -8.62 -5.51 41.75
N SER A 94 -8.61 -6.48 40.82
CA SER A 94 -8.96 -7.88 41.15
C SER A 94 -8.09 -8.42 42.25
N TYR A 95 -6.78 -8.11 42.22
CA TYR A 95 -5.83 -8.58 43.22
C TYR A 95 -6.17 -8.03 44.59
N TRP A 96 -6.31 -6.72 44.73
CA TRP A 96 -6.63 -6.09 46.02
C TRP A 96 -7.97 -6.58 46.57
N LEU A 97 -9.01 -6.58 45.75
CA LEU A 97 -10.37 -6.91 46.19
C LEU A 97 -10.48 -8.35 46.70
N THR A 98 -9.84 -9.29 46.01
CA THR A 98 -9.96 -10.73 46.32
C THR A 98 -9.02 -11.19 47.43
N LEU A 99 -7.91 -10.48 47.64
CA LEU A 99 -6.84 -10.83 48.57
C LEU A 99 -7.30 -11.30 49.98
N PRO A 100 -8.28 -10.66 50.66
CA PRO A 100 -8.71 -11.11 51.98
C PRO A 100 -9.33 -12.51 52.01
N TYR A 101 -9.77 -13.01 50.86
CA TYR A 101 -10.48 -14.27 50.69
C TYR A 101 -9.61 -15.38 50.09
N LEU A 102 -8.37 -15.05 49.69
CA LEU A 102 -7.50 -15.99 48.98
C LEU A 102 -6.49 -16.66 49.90
N SER A 103 -6.31 -17.97 49.70
CA SER A 103 -5.13 -18.69 50.16
C SER A 103 -3.89 -18.30 49.33
N GLN A 104 -2.69 -18.52 49.86
CA GLN A 104 -1.45 -18.23 49.13
C GLN A 104 -1.39 -18.90 47.74
N PRO A 105 -1.76 -20.18 47.55
CA PRO A 105 -1.81 -20.80 46.21
C PRO A 105 -2.76 -20.08 45.24
N ASN A 106 -3.92 -19.63 45.72
CA ASN A 106 -4.94 -19.00 44.88
C ASN A 106 -4.53 -17.57 44.47
N GLU A 107 -3.79 -16.89 45.33
CA GLU A 107 -3.17 -15.61 45.01
C GLU A 107 -2.23 -15.72 43.80
N PHE A 108 -1.41 -16.77 43.73
CA PHE A 108 -0.53 -17.02 42.58
C PHE A 108 -1.29 -17.26 41.28
N ILE A 109 -2.51 -17.82 41.33
CA ILE A 109 -3.36 -17.97 40.14
C ILE A 109 -3.77 -16.60 39.60
N VAL A 110 -4.22 -15.69 40.46
CA VAL A 110 -4.58 -14.31 40.05
C VAL A 110 -3.38 -13.64 39.39
N ILE A 111 -2.23 -13.69 40.05
CA ILE A 111 -0.97 -13.13 39.56
C ILE A 111 -0.56 -13.73 38.21
N LEU A 112 -0.66 -15.05 38.05
CA LEU A 112 -0.34 -15.74 36.80
C LEU A 112 -1.23 -15.25 35.65
N VAL A 113 -2.53 -15.06 35.91
CA VAL A 113 -3.48 -14.51 34.93
C VAL A 113 -3.11 -13.08 34.53
N LEU A 114 -2.78 -12.21 35.51
CA LEU A 114 -2.32 -10.84 35.24
C LEU A 114 -1.03 -10.83 34.40
N GLY A 115 -0.09 -11.72 34.71
CA GLY A 115 1.14 -11.93 33.95
C GLY A 115 0.90 -12.38 32.51
N GLY A 116 0.06 -13.40 32.32
CA GLY A 116 -0.27 -13.94 31.00
C GLY A 116 -0.95 -12.91 30.11
N MET A 117 -1.90 -12.13 30.64
CA MET A 117 -2.54 -11.07 29.85
C MET A 117 -1.60 -9.93 29.50
N SER A 118 -0.72 -9.56 30.44
CA SER A 118 0.25 -8.49 30.20
C SER A 118 1.21 -8.88 29.08
N ALA A 119 1.73 -10.11 29.11
CA ALA A 119 2.55 -10.67 28.04
C ALA A 119 1.76 -10.78 26.71
N GLY A 120 0.54 -11.31 26.73
CA GLY A 120 -0.31 -11.42 25.53
C GLY A 120 -0.68 -10.06 24.91
N SER A 121 -0.81 -9.02 25.75
CA SER A 121 -1.13 -7.67 25.28
C SER A 121 0.00 -7.02 24.48
N ILE A 122 1.24 -7.52 24.55
CA ILE A 122 2.36 -7.04 23.72
C ILE A 122 2.00 -7.12 22.23
N ALA A 123 1.37 -8.20 21.80
CA ALA A 123 1.03 -8.42 20.39
C ALA A 123 0.03 -7.37 19.83
N SER A 124 -0.76 -6.73 20.70
CA SER A 124 -1.78 -5.75 20.30
C SER A 124 -1.42 -4.32 20.68
N LEU A 125 -1.03 -4.07 21.93
CA LEU A 125 -0.83 -2.73 22.48
C LEU A 125 0.57 -2.16 22.22
N SER A 126 1.59 -2.98 21.99
CA SER A 126 2.95 -2.47 21.77
C SER A 126 3.11 -1.74 20.43
N ALA A 127 2.11 -1.79 19.54
CA ALA A 127 2.02 -0.90 18.38
C ALA A 127 2.05 0.59 18.81
N TYR A 128 1.59 0.91 20.03
CA TYR A 128 1.67 2.23 20.62
C TYR A 128 2.01 2.16 22.13
N LEU A 129 3.29 2.35 22.47
CA LEU A 129 3.82 2.16 23.82
C LEU A 129 3.03 2.88 24.94
N PRO A 130 2.51 4.12 24.78
CA PRO A 130 1.70 4.74 25.82
C PRO A 130 0.46 3.94 26.21
N ALA A 131 -0.18 3.24 25.25
CA ALA A 131 -1.30 2.35 25.56
C ALA A 131 -0.86 1.10 26.33
N TYR A 132 0.31 0.55 25.99
CA TYR A 132 0.88 -0.58 26.73
C TYR A 132 1.23 -0.20 28.17
N TYR A 133 1.87 0.95 28.40
CA TYR A 133 2.17 1.44 29.75
C TYR A 133 0.90 1.69 30.57
N ALA A 134 -0.11 2.31 29.95
CA ALA A 134 -1.41 2.52 30.58
C ALA A 134 -2.08 1.20 30.99
N TYR A 135 -1.82 0.10 30.27
CA TYR A 135 -2.36 -1.21 30.62
C TYR A 135 -1.61 -1.87 31.80
N ILE A 136 -0.28 -1.96 31.74
CA ILE A 136 0.49 -2.80 32.67
C ILE A 136 0.72 -2.14 34.03
N ILE A 137 0.96 -0.83 34.07
CA ILE A 137 1.37 -0.12 35.29
C ILE A 137 0.28 -0.22 36.38
N PRO A 138 -0.98 0.19 36.12
CA PRO A 138 -2.03 0.07 37.12
C PRO A 138 -2.40 -1.38 37.44
N MET A 139 -2.12 -2.33 36.53
CA MET A 139 -2.41 -3.74 36.74
C MET A 139 -1.51 -4.35 37.82
N PHE A 140 -0.20 -4.05 37.81
CA PHE A 140 0.75 -4.60 38.76
C PHE A 140 1.01 -3.73 39.99
N LEU A 141 0.62 -2.45 39.96
CA LEU A 141 0.84 -1.55 41.08
C LEU A 141 0.27 -2.09 42.41
N PRO A 142 -0.98 -2.63 42.48
CA PRO A 142 -1.51 -3.22 43.71
C PRO A 142 -0.71 -4.44 44.18
N VAL A 143 -0.26 -5.29 43.25
CA VAL A 143 0.53 -6.50 43.55
C VAL A 143 1.85 -6.11 44.21
N ILE A 144 2.58 -5.16 43.62
CA ILE A 144 3.89 -4.73 44.11
C ILE A 144 3.75 -3.97 45.43
N ALA A 145 2.82 -3.02 45.51
CA ALA A 145 2.62 -2.19 46.69
C ALA A 145 2.24 -3.03 47.92
N TYR A 146 1.32 -3.97 47.76
CA TYR A 146 0.88 -4.83 48.86
C TYR A 146 2.00 -5.75 49.37
N ASN A 147 2.73 -6.41 48.46
CA ASN A 147 3.78 -7.36 48.85
C ASN A 147 4.97 -6.67 49.54
N PHE A 148 5.26 -5.40 49.23
CA PHE A 148 6.21 -4.62 50.03
C PHE A 148 5.64 -4.16 51.36
N TYR A 149 4.35 -3.80 51.42
CA TYR A 149 3.71 -3.27 52.62
C TYR A 149 3.70 -4.27 53.80
N ILE A 150 3.58 -5.57 53.53
CA ILE A 150 3.54 -6.60 54.58
C ILE A 150 4.85 -6.69 55.38
N MET A 151 5.97 -6.18 54.86
CA MET A 151 7.30 -6.25 55.49
C MET A 151 7.76 -7.69 55.82
N ASN A 152 7.28 -8.68 55.06
CA ASN A 152 7.72 -10.06 55.13
C ASN A 152 8.80 -10.32 54.05
N PRO A 153 9.91 -11.02 54.37
CA PRO A 153 11.02 -11.20 53.43
C PRO A 153 10.62 -11.98 52.17
N ASP A 154 9.82 -13.03 52.28
CA ASP A 154 9.38 -13.84 51.13
C ASP A 154 8.48 -13.02 50.19
N ARG A 155 7.61 -12.19 50.77
CA ARG A 155 6.73 -11.25 50.05
C ARG A 155 7.54 -10.15 49.35
N ALA A 156 8.57 -9.62 50.00
CA ALA A 156 9.45 -8.63 49.40
C ALA A 156 10.23 -9.20 48.19
N ILE A 157 10.70 -10.45 48.28
CA ILE A 157 11.33 -11.16 47.17
C ILE A 157 10.34 -11.31 46.00
N LEU A 158 9.10 -11.70 46.29
CA LEU A 158 8.04 -11.82 45.29
C LEU A 158 7.75 -10.48 44.58
N ALA A 159 7.69 -9.37 45.32
CA ALA A 159 7.52 -8.03 44.74
C ALA A 159 8.70 -7.64 43.82
N LEU A 160 9.93 -7.97 44.22
CA LEU A 160 11.13 -7.74 43.40
C LEU A 160 11.09 -8.57 42.11
N MET A 161 10.66 -9.83 42.17
CA MET A 161 10.47 -10.67 40.98
C MET A 161 9.46 -10.05 40.01
N PHE A 162 8.37 -9.45 40.49
CA PHE A 162 7.41 -8.75 39.63
C PHE A 162 7.95 -7.45 39.04
N LEU A 163 8.76 -6.70 39.78
CA LEU A 163 9.46 -5.54 39.21
C LEU A 163 10.38 -5.97 38.06
N LEU A 164 11.16 -7.04 38.23
CA LEU A 164 12.00 -7.59 37.17
C LEU A 164 11.18 -8.10 35.99
N PHE A 165 10.04 -8.75 36.25
CA PHE A 165 9.13 -9.23 35.21
C PHE A 165 8.54 -8.06 34.39
N ILE A 166 8.11 -6.97 35.04
CA ILE A 166 7.62 -5.76 34.36
C ILE A 166 8.72 -5.12 33.52
N ILE A 167 9.95 -5.05 34.03
CA ILE A 167 11.10 -4.55 33.27
C ILE A 167 11.28 -5.39 31.99
N MET A 168 11.26 -6.72 32.10
CA MET A 168 11.33 -7.62 30.95
C MET A 168 10.18 -7.43 29.97
N LEU A 169 8.95 -7.24 30.47
CA LEU A 169 7.78 -6.95 29.65
C LEU A 169 7.87 -5.60 28.92
N ILE A 170 8.41 -4.57 29.56
CA ILE A 170 8.66 -3.25 28.95
C ILE A 170 9.73 -3.36 27.87
N ILE A 171 10.84 -4.05 28.15
CA ILE A 171 11.90 -4.30 27.16
C ILE A 171 11.33 -5.05 25.95
N SER A 172 10.55 -6.10 26.19
CA SER A 172 9.91 -6.90 25.14
C SER A 172 8.94 -6.07 24.30
N ALA A 173 8.12 -5.22 24.93
CA ALA A 173 7.23 -4.31 24.21
C ALA A 173 7.97 -3.23 23.40
N ILE A 174 9.07 -2.68 23.91
CA ILE A 174 9.92 -1.74 23.16
C ILE A 174 10.56 -2.43 21.96
N LEU A 175 11.06 -3.65 22.13
CA LEU A 175 11.63 -4.44 21.03
C LEU A 175 10.57 -4.74 19.97
N ASN A 176 9.38 -5.21 20.38
CA ASN A 176 8.28 -5.47 19.45
C ASN A 176 7.84 -4.19 18.72
N HIS A 177 7.76 -3.05 19.42
CA HIS A 177 7.47 -1.76 18.80
C HIS A 177 8.49 -1.37 17.72
N ARG A 178 9.79 -1.56 18.00
CA ARG A 178 10.87 -1.30 17.03
C ARG A 178 10.77 -2.23 15.82
N LEU A 179 10.56 -3.53 16.04
CA LEU A 179 10.42 -4.53 14.98
C LEU A 179 9.23 -4.23 14.07
N LEU A 180 8.06 -3.91 14.64
CA LEU A 180 6.88 -3.52 13.89
C LEU A 180 7.13 -2.27 13.04
N ASN A 181 7.77 -1.24 13.62
CA ASN A 181 8.10 -0.01 12.89
C ASN A 181 9.06 -0.27 11.72
N GLN A 182 10.08 -1.10 11.93
CA GLN A 182 11.05 -1.46 10.90
C GLN A 182 10.40 -2.29 9.79
N SER A 183 9.53 -3.24 10.14
CA SER A 183 8.77 -4.05 9.17
C SER A 183 7.90 -3.17 8.27
N LEU A 184 7.17 -2.20 8.84
CA LEU A 184 6.35 -1.25 8.08
C LEU A 184 7.20 -0.36 7.15
N LEU A 185 8.37 0.10 7.60
CA LEU A 185 9.27 0.91 6.78
C LEU A 185 9.83 0.10 5.60
N LEU A 186 10.36 -1.09 5.86
CA LEU A 186 10.90 -1.99 4.84
C LEU A 186 9.83 -2.39 3.82
N SER A 187 8.59 -2.64 4.26
CA SER A 187 7.51 -2.98 3.34
C SER A 187 7.18 -1.82 2.38
N ASN A 188 7.17 -0.59 2.87
CA ASN A 188 6.94 0.59 2.04
C ASN A 188 8.11 0.85 1.07
N GLU A 189 9.36 0.65 1.50
CA GLU A 189 10.53 0.77 0.62
C GLU A 189 10.53 -0.30 -0.47
N LYS A 190 10.16 -1.54 -0.11
CA LYS A 190 10.01 -2.65 -1.05
C LYS A 190 8.98 -2.33 -2.13
N GLU A 191 7.81 -1.79 -1.77
CA GLU A 191 6.76 -1.40 -2.72
C GLU A 191 7.29 -0.37 -3.73
N LYS A 192 7.94 0.70 -3.25
CA LYS A 192 8.56 1.71 -4.12
C LYS A 192 9.63 1.14 -5.05
N LEU A 193 10.44 0.20 -4.56
CA LEU A 193 11.47 -0.43 -5.37
C LEU A 193 10.86 -1.31 -6.45
N ILE A 194 9.79 -2.05 -6.14
CA ILE A 194 9.03 -2.84 -7.11
C ILE A 194 8.45 -1.92 -8.18
N ASP A 195 7.82 -0.80 -7.81
CA ASP A 195 7.27 0.17 -8.77
C ASP A 195 8.37 0.74 -9.69
N LYS A 196 9.52 1.07 -9.12
CA LYS A 196 10.67 1.58 -9.88
C LYS A 196 11.23 0.53 -10.85
N LEU A 197 11.36 -0.72 -10.40
CA LEU A 197 11.81 -1.83 -11.24
C LEU A 197 10.80 -2.11 -12.36
N HIS A 198 9.51 -2.06 -12.05
CA HIS A 198 8.45 -2.21 -13.03
C HIS A 198 8.56 -1.12 -14.10
N LEU A 199 8.66 0.15 -13.71
CA LEU A 199 8.83 1.27 -14.64
C LEU A 199 10.05 1.07 -15.54
N LEU A 200 11.22 0.80 -14.96
CA LEU A 200 12.45 0.53 -15.70
C LEU A 200 12.33 -0.64 -16.68
N SER A 201 11.53 -1.67 -16.33
CA SER A 201 11.32 -2.83 -17.19
C SER A 201 10.42 -2.55 -18.41
N ILE A 202 9.56 -1.53 -18.32
CA ILE A 202 8.57 -1.21 -19.37
C ILE A 202 8.88 0.07 -20.15
N THR A 203 9.85 0.88 -19.72
CA THR A 203 10.24 2.13 -20.41
C THR A 203 11.55 1.99 -21.18
N ASP A 204 11.70 2.78 -22.24
CA ASP A 204 12.96 3.02 -22.92
C ASP A 204 13.81 4.02 -22.11
N PRO A 205 15.07 3.70 -21.75
CA PRO A 205 15.88 4.53 -20.85
C PRO A 205 16.32 5.87 -21.46
N LEU A 206 16.38 5.97 -22.79
CA LEU A 206 16.78 7.21 -23.46
C LEU A 206 15.62 8.22 -23.52
N THR A 207 14.45 7.77 -24.00
CA THR A 207 13.35 8.67 -24.34
C THR A 207 12.25 8.73 -23.27
N GLY A 208 12.18 7.75 -22.36
CA GLY A 208 11.10 7.62 -21.40
C GLY A 208 9.72 7.32 -22.02
N ALA A 209 9.68 6.91 -23.30
CA ALA A 209 8.52 6.23 -23.88
C ALA A 209 8.45 4.78 -23.35
N TYR A 210 7.33 4.10 -23.53
CA TYR A 210 7.28 2.66 -23.26
C TYR A 210 8.16 1.90 -24.26
N ASN A 211 8.74 0.78 -23.86
CA ASN A 211 9.63 0.00 -24.73
C ASN A 211 8.85 -1.01 -25.60
N ARG A 212 9.54 -1.59 -26.58
CA ARG A 212 9.00 -2.61 -27.49
C ARG A 212 8.39 -3.82 -26.77
N ARG A 213 8.98 -4.28 -25.67
CA ARG A 213 8.46 -5.42 -24.90
C ARG A 213 7.10 -5.06 -24.30
N HIS A 214 6.97 -3.86 -23.75
CA HIS A 214 5.69 -3.40 -23.21
C HIS A 214 4.66 -3.20 -24.32
N PHE A 215 5.05 -2.69 -25.49
CA PHE A 215 4.17 -2.58 -26.66
C PHE A 215 3.52 -3.91 -27.03
N GLN A 216 4.31 -4.99 -27.17
CA GLN A 216 3.80 -6.32 -27.51
C GLN A 216 2.73 -6.79 -26.52
N SER A 217 3.05 -6.73 -25.21
CA SER A 217 2.12 -7.13 -24.15
C SER A 217 0.84 -6.29 -24.15
N ILE A 218 0.96 -4.97 -24.33
CA ILE A 218 -0.20 -4.07 -24.36
C ILE A 218 -1.07 -4.33 -25.58
N LEU A 219 -0.47 -4.50 -26.76
CA LEU A 219 -1.24 -4.73 -27.98
C LEU A 219 -2.05 -6.04 -27.90
N GLU A 220 -1.46 -7.12 -27.41
CA GLU A 220 -2.17 -8.39 -27.19
C GLU A 220 -3.34 -8.24 -26.19
N GLN A 221 -3.13 -7.48 -25.11
CA GLN A 221 -4.18 -7.21 -24.13
C GLN A 221 -5.32 -6.38 -24.72
N GLU A 222 -5.03 -5.32 -25.47
CA GLU A 222 -6.05 -4.46 -26.08
C GLU A 222 -6.82 -5.21 -27.20
N LEU A 223 -6.14 -6.05 -27.99
CA LEU A 223 -6.82 -6.92 -28.97
C LEU A 223 -7.74 -7.95 -28.30
N SER A 224 -7.37 -8.43 -27.10
CA SER A 224 -8.22 -9.33 -26.32
C SER A 224 -9.43 -8.60 -25.74
N LYS A 225 -9.25 -7.41 -25.15
CA LYS A 225 -10.34 -6.58 -24.58
C LYS A 225 -11.33 -6.11 -25.63
N LYS A 226 -10.83 -5.78 -26.82
CA LYS A 226 -11.64 -5.33 -27.96
C LYS A 226 -12.77 -6.31 -28.30
N ARG A 227 -12.51 -7.63 -28.21
CA ARG A 227 -13.53 -8.68 -28.44
C ARG A 227 -14.72 -8.56 -27.49
N THR A 228 -14.50 -8.05 -26.27
CA THR A 228 -15.53 -7.91 -25.24
C THR A 228 -16.17 -6.52 -25.23
N ASN A 229 -15.36 -5.46 -25.40
CA ASN A 229 -15.80 -4.07 -25.20
C ASN A 229 -16.26 -3.36 -26.49
N GLN A 230 -16.22 -4.04 -27.64
CA GLN A 230 -16.63 -3.48 -28.94
C GLN A 230 -15.96 -2.13 -29.27
N SER A 231 -14.68 -1.96 -28.92
CA SER A 231 -13.97 -0.69 -29.05
C SER A 231 -13.10 -0.61 -30.31
N LEU A 232 -13.12 0.53 -31.00
CA LEU A 232 -12.17 0.84 -32.06
C LEU A 232 -10.75 1.00 -31.47
N LEU A 233 -9.78 0.32 -32.07
CA LEU A 233 -8.35 0.42 -31.75
C LEU A 233 -7.64 1.02 -32.97
N THR A 234 -6.78 2.02 -32.77
CA THR A 234 -5.97 2.59 -33.85
C THR A 234 -4.50 2.52 -33.49
N LEU A 235 -3.68 2.00 -34.41
CA LEU A 235 -2.23 2.03 -34.33
C LEU A 235 -1.67 3.12 -35.21
N ILE A 236 -0.69 3.85 -34.71
CA ILE A 236 0.06 4.85 -35.45
C ILE A 236 1.53 4.47 -35.33
N LEU A 237 2.18 4.24 -36.45
CA LEU A 237 3.62 4.01 -36.52
C LEU A 237 4.28 5.29 -37.06
N VAL A 238 5.30 5.77 -36.37
CA VAL A 238 6.00 7.02 -36.66
C VAL A 238 7.48 6.72 -36.79
N ASP A 239 8.13 7.29 -37.79
CA ASP A 239 9.55 7.14 -38.02
C ASP A 239 10.19 8.49 -38.35
N VAL A 240 11.38 8.73 -37.80
CA VAL A 240 12.15 9.95 -38.04
C VAL A 240 12.88 9.83 -39.37
N ASP A 241 12.48 10.64 -40.34
CA ASP A 241 13.07 10.59 -41.67
C ASP A 241 14.58 10.92 -41.62
N ASN A 242 15.39 10.11 -42.31
CA ASN A 242 16.85 10.30 -42.45
C ASN A 242 17.62 10.26 -41.13
N PHE A 243 17.12 9.58 -40.09
CA PHE A 243 17.78 9.53 -38.78
C PHE A 243 19.23 9.05 -38.82
N LYS A 244 19.54 8.08 -39.70
CA LYS A 244 20.93 7.63 -39.90
C LYS A 244 21.85 8.76 -40.39
N GLU A 245 21.39 9.54 -41.37
CA GLU A 245 22.16 10.67 -41.90
C GLU A 245 22.37 11.76 -40.84
N ILE A 246 21.38 11.96 -39.96
CA ILE A 246 21.49 12.87 -38.81
C ILE A 246 22.60 12.39 -37.86
N ASN A 247 22.62 11.11 -37.51
CA ASN A 247 23.68 10.53 -36.69
C ASN A 247 25.06 10.61 -37.36
N ASP A 248 25.14 10.31 -38.64
CA ASP A 248 26.40 10.32 -39.39
C ASP A 248 26.96 11.75 -39.51
N LYS A 249 26.09 12.77 -39.60
CA LYS A 249 26.49 14.18 -39.74
C LYS A 249 26.78 14.88 -38.42
N PHE A 250 26.00 14.62 -37.37
CA PHE A 250 26.03 15.38 -36.11
C PHE A 250 26.42 14.54 -34.89
N GLY A 251 26.63 13.24 -35.07
CA GLY A 251 26.98 12.29 -34.02
C GLY A 251 25.78 11.78 -33.22
N HIS A 252 25.95 10.63 -32.58
CA HIS A 252 24.92 9.97 -31.75
C HIS A 252 24.31 10.86 -30.66
N PRO A 253 25.06 11.70 -29.91
CA PRO A 253 24.46 12.57 -28.90
C PRO A 253 23.47 13.59 -29.48
N HIS A 254 23.58 13.92 -30.77
CA HIS A 254 22.61 14.75 -31.46
C HIS A 254 21.36 13.95 -31.83
N GLY A 255 21.51 12.75 -32.41
CA GLY A 255 20.38 11.85 -32.67
C GLY A 255 19.59 11.50 -31.41
N ASP A 256 20.28 11.28 -30.29
CA ASP A 256 19.65 11.04 -28.99
C ASP A 256 18.73 12.20 -28.55
N ARG A 257 19.16 13.45 -28.79
CA ARG A 257 18.34 14.65 -28.54
C ARG A 257 17.13 14.71 -29.46
N VAL A 258 17.31 14.40 -30.75
CA VAL A 258 16.20 14.34 -31.70
C VAL A 258 15.14 13.35 -31.22
N LEU A 259 15.52 12.14 -30.79
CA LEU A 259 14.58 11.13 -30.29
C LEU A 259 13.82 11.58 -29.04
N ILE A 260 14.51 12.25 -28.10
CA ILE A 260 13.88 12.82 -26.90
C ILE A 260 12.87 13.90 -27.30
N GLU A 261 13.23 14.81 -28.21
CA GLU A 261 12.34 15.83 -28.75
C GLU A 261 11.13 15.22 -29.46
N THR A 262 11.33 14.16 -30.26
CA THR A 262 10.25 13.42 -30.92
C THR A 262 9.24 12.93 -29.90
N VAL A 263 9.70 12.25 -28.84
CA VAL A 263 8.80 11.75 -27.78
C VAL A 263 8.07 12.88 -27.06
N GLN A 264 8.73 14.02 -26.82
CA GLN A 264 8.07 15.18 -26.22
C GLN A 264 6.97 15.76 -27.11
N GLN A 265 7.21 15.86 -28.42
CA GLN A 265 6.22 16.36 -29.38
C GLN A 265 5.05 15.37 -29.53
N LEU A 266 5.33 14.07 -29.59
CA LEU A 266 4.29 13.03 -29.63
C LEU A 266 3.45 13.03 -28.35
N LYS A 267 4.04 13.12 -27.16
CA LYS A 267 3.29 13.22 -25.88
C LYS A 267 2.43 14.49 -25.79
N LYS A 268 2.84 15.59 -26.42
CA LYS A 268 2.04 16.82 -26.49
C LYS A 268 0.83 16.67 -27.40
N ALA A 269 0.99 15.97 -28.53
CA ALA A 269 -0.09 15.70 -29.48
C ALA A 269 -1.10 14.69 -28.92
N PHE A 270 -0.61 13.59 -28.33
CA PHE A 270 -1.41 12.48 -27.80
C PHE A 270 -1.44 12.52 -26.28
N ARG A 271 -2.37 13.32 -25.73
CA ARG A 271 -2.43 13.71 -24.30
C ARG A 271 -3.50 13.02 -23.47
N ARG A 272 -4.35 12.17 -24.07
CA ARG A 272 -5.43 11.51 -23.32
C ARG A 272 -4.84 10.42 -22.42
N GLU A 273 -5.52 10.12 -21.31
CA GLU A 273 -5.04 9.18 -20.28
C GLU A 273 -4.73 7.77 -20.81
N HIS A 274 -5.37 7.36 -21.91
CA HIS A 274 -5.19 6.05 -22.52
C HIS A 274 -4.36 6.07 -23.82
N ASP A 275 -3.78 7.22 -24.18
CA ASP A 275 -2.87 7.32 -25.31
C ASP A 275 -1.51 6.76 -24.89
N ARG A 276 -1.12 5.62 -25.45
CA ARG A 276 0.13 4.95 -25.08
C ARG A 276 1.16 5.10 -26.18
N LEU A 277 2.28 5.75 -25.85
CA LEU A 277 3.42 5.96 -26.74
C LEU A 277 4.55 4.98 -26.41
N PHE A 278 5.04 4.29 -27.43
CA PHE A 278 6.10 3.31 -27.38
C PHE A 278 7.24 3.69 -28.32
N ARG A 279 8.47 3.32 -27.97
CA ARG A 279 9.62 3.28 -28.87
C ARG A 279 9.91 1.81 -29.19
N LEU A 280 9.80 1.45 -30.47
CA LEU A 280 9.99 0.07 -30.93
C LEU A 280 11.47 -0.27 -31.12
N GLY A 281 12.29 0.72 -31.47
CA GLY A 281 13.73 0.58 -31.64
C GLY A 281 14.26 1.65 -32.59
N GLY A 282 15.54 2.03 -32.46
CA GLY A 282 16.12 3.09 -33.29
C GLY A 282 15.32 4.38 -33.21
N ASP A 283 14.76 4.76 -34.35
CA ASP A 283 13.94 5.94 -34.66
C ASP A 283 12.44 5.65 -34.84
N GLU A 284 12.01 4.42 -34.57
CA GLU A 284 10.62 3.98 -34.73
C GLU A 284 9.83 4.11 -33.42
N PHE A 285 8.69 4.80 -33.51
CA PHE A 285 7.74 4.98 -32.43
C PHE A 285 6.37 4.42 -32.82
N CYS A 286 5.62 3.94 -31.83
CA CYS A 286 4.25 3.49 -32.02
C CYS A 286 3.32 4.12 -30.99
N ILE A 287 2.13 4.52 -31.42
CA ILE A 287 1.08 5.02 -30.55
C ILE A 287 -0.13 4.10 -30.68
N VAL A 288 -0.65 3.68 -29.54
CA VAL A 288 -1.85 2.84 -29.43
C VAL A 288 -2.97 3.70 -28.86
N LEU A 289 -4.06 3.87 -29.62
CA LEU A 289 -5.20 4.70 -29.26
C LEU A 289 -6.49 3.88 -29.19
N ASN A 290 -7.27 4.11 -28.14
CA ASN A 290 -8.55 3.46 -27.92
C ASN A 290 -9.71 4.45 -28.08
N ASN A 291 -10.74 4.03 -28.81
CA ASN A 291 -12.03 4.71 -28.94
C ASN A 291 -11.93 6.18 -29.38
N GLN A 292 -11.12 6.45 -30.40
CA GLN A 292 -10.98 7.79 -30.99
C GLN A 292 -11.38 7.78 -32.46
N SER A 293 -11.93 8.89 -32.92
CA SER A 293 -12.30 9.08 -34.32
C SER A 293 -11.06 8.99 -35.22
N VAL A 294 -11.13 8.17 -36.27
CA VAL A 294 -10.05 8.03 -37.25
C VAL A 294 -9.76 9.37 -37.93
N GLN A 295 -10.78 10.16 -38.21
CA GLN A 295 -10.65 11.48 -38.82
C GLN A 295 -9.89 12.45 -37.89
N GLU A 296 -10.19 12.46 -36.59
CA GLU A 296 -9.46 13.27 -35.60
C GLU A 296 -7.98 12.88 -35.55
N ILE A 297 -7.70 11.58 -35.54
CA ILE A 297 -6.33 11.05 -35.54
C ILE A 297 -5.58 11.50 -36.80
N ILE A 298 -6.20 11.37 -37.97
CA ILE A 298 -5.61 11.79 -39.25
C ILE A 298 -5.28 13.27 -39.22
N SER A 299 -6.21 14.13 -38.78
CA SER A 299 -5.98 15.58 -38.68
C SER A 299 -4.84 15.92 -37.73
N LEU A 300 -4.77 15.25 -36.57
CA LEU A 300 -3.69 15.44 -35.60
C LEU A 300 -2.32 15.01 -36.18
N CYS A 301 -2.26 13.87 -36.87
CA CYS A 301 -1.03 13.42 -37.53
C CYS A 301 -0.60 14.36 -38.67
N GLN A 302 -1.54 14.92 -39.44
CA GLN A 302 -1.24 15.91 -40.48
C GLN A 302 -0.66 17.19 -39.89
N GLU A 303 -1.24 17.67 -38.79
CA GLU A 303 -0.72 18.82 -38.07
C GLU A 303 0.69 18.54 -37.54
N LEU A 304 0.91 17.38 -36.93
CA LEU A 304 2.21 16.95 -36.44
C LEU A 304 3.28 16.97 -37.54
N VAL A 305 3.02 16.35 -38.69
CA VAL A 305 3.96 16.34 -39.84
C VAL A 305 4.27 17.76 -40.33
N LYS A 306 3.30 18.67 -40.26
CA LYS A 306 3.48 20.06 -40.70
C LYS A 306 4.35 20.88 -39.74
N ILE A 307 4.18 20.71 -38.43
CA ILE A 307 4.86 21.53 -37.41
C ILE A 307 6.22 20.97 -36.98
N TYR A 308 6.40 19.65 -37.09
CA TYR A 308 7.60 18.96 -36.62
C TYR A 308 8.91 19.54 -37.21
N PRO A 309 9.02 19.85 -38.51
CA PRO A 309 10.28 20.30 -39.11
C PRO A 309 10.82 21.64 -38.61
N SER A 310 9.97 22.47 -38.01
CA SER A 310 10.33 23.79 -37.47
C SER A 310 10.52 23.80 -35.94
N ASN A 311 10.40 22.65 -35.27
CA ASN A 311 10.35 22.56 -33.81
C ASN A 311 11.63 21.99 -33.17
N HIS A 312 12.76 22.01 -33.89
CA HIS A 312 14.05 21.53 -33.38
C HIS A 312 14.92 22.68 -32.87
N MET A 313 15.50 22.49 -31.68
CA MET A 313 16.24 23.54 -30.95
C MET A 313 17.50 24.04 -31.69
N ASP A 314 18.02 23.26 -32.64
CA ASP A 314 19.23 23.55 -33.41
C ASP A 314 18.94 24.09 -34.83
N GLY A 315 17.67 24.26 -35.19
CA GLY A 315 17.26 24.71 -36.53
C GLY A 315 17.39 23.64 -37.62
N SER A 316 17.60 22.37 -37.26
CA SER A 316 17.62 21.26 -38.22
C SER A 316 16.23 21.02 -38.80
N PHE A 317 16.16 20.77 -40.12
CA PHE A 317 14.93 20.40 -40.80
C PHE A 317 14.79 18.88 -40.79
N ILE A 318 14.03 18.36 -39.84
CA ILE A 318 13.79 16.92 -39.67
C ILE A 318 12.31 16.66 -39.91
N THR A 319 11.95 15.59 -40.61
CA THR A 319 10.55 15.25 -40.89
C THR A 319 10.16 13.91 -40.27
N LEU A 320 8.86 13.66 -40.18
CA LEU A 320 8.30 12.38 -39.77
C LEU A 320 7.52 11.74 -40.91
N SER A 321 7.68 10.44 -41.08
CA SER A 321 6.76 9.61 -41.86
C SER A 321 5.84 8.85 -40.91
N ILE A 322 4.53 8.79 -41.24
CA ILE A 322 3.52 8.18 -40.35
C ILE A 322 2.65 7.18 -41.11
N GLY A 323 2.56 5.96 -40.58
CA GLY A 323 1.57 4.95 -40.98
C GLY A 323 0.44 4.87 -39.95
N ILE A 324 -0.82 4.93 -40.40
CA ILE A 324 -2.01 4.84 -39.54
C ILE A 324 -2.80 3.59 -39.90
N LEU A 325 -3.16 2.79 -38.91
CA LEU A 325 -3.97 1.59 -39.05
C LEU A 325 -5.15 1.62 -38.07
N PRO A 326 -6.34 1.99 -38.53
CA PRO A 326 -7.59 1.72 -37.81
C PRO A 326 -7.87 0.21 -37.82
N ILE A 327 -8.22 -0.35 -36.66
CA ILE A 327 -8.53 -1.77 -36.50
C ILE A 327 -10.00 -1.88 -36.06
N PRO A 328 -10.94 -2.09 -37.02
CA PRO A 328 -12.38 -2.15 -36.77
C PRO A 328 -12.76 -3.22 -35.75
N VAL A 329 -13.83 -3.00 -34.98
CA VAL A 329 -14.28 -3.86 -33.87
C VAL A 329 -14.36 -5.34 -34.24
N ASP A 330 -14.81 -5.64 -35.46
CA ASP A 330 -15.06 -6.95 -36.04
C ASP A 330 -13.83 -7.63 -36.67
N SER A 331 -12.70 -6.92 -36.77
CA SER A 331 -11.47 -7.45 -37.36
C SER A 331 -10.95 -8.67 -36.60
N LYS A 332 -10.62 -9.74 -37.34
CA LYS A 332 -10.04 -10.99 -36.80
C LYS A 332 -8.53 -11.09 -37.02
N ALA A 333 -7.90 -9.99 -37.44
CA ALA A 333 -6.47 -9.96 -37.70
C ALA A 333 -5.65 -10.34 -36.46
N ASN A 334 -4.65 -11.19 -36.64
CA ASN A 334 -3.68 -11.54 -35.61
C ASN A 334 -2.59 -10.44 -35.50
N TYR A 335 -1.74 -10.56 -34.48
CA TYR A 335 -0.65 -9.62 -34.23
C TYR A 335 0.22 -9.37 -35.47
N ASP A 336 0.67 -10.42 -36.16
CA ASP A 336 1.56 -10.30 -37.32
C ASP A 336 0.92 -9.55 -38.49
N ARG A 337 -0.37 -9.80 -38.76
CA ARG A 337 -1.11 -9.09 -39.81
C ARG A 337 -1.29 -7.61 -39.46
N ILE A 338 -1.51 -7.30 -38.18
CA ILE A 338 -1.66 -5.92 -37.70
C ILE A 338 -0.34 -5.15 -37.87
N ILE A 339 0.77 -5.70 -37.40
CA ILE A 339 2.08 -5.07 -37.53
C ILE A 339 2.47 -4.89 -39.00
N SER A 340 2.37 -5.94 -39.81
CA SER A 340 2.68 -5.84 -41.25
C SER A 340 1.80 -4.84 -42.00
N SER A 341 0.54 -4.63 -41.59
CA SER A 341 -0.35 -3.66 -42.24
C SER A 341 0.02 -2.22 -41.91
N VAL A 342 0.38 -1.92 -40.65
CA VAL A 342 0.83 -0.57 -40.28
C VAL A 342 2.22 -0.25 -40.82
N ASP A 343 3.13 -1.24 -40.87
CA ASP A 343 4.44 -1.11 -41.51
C ASP A 343 4.30 -0.79 -43.01
N ASN A 344 3.38 -1.46 -43.71
CA ASN A 344 3.09 -1.18 -45.11
C ASN A 344 2.57 0.24 -45.33
N ALA A 345 1.76 0.77 -44.40
CA ALA A 345 1.31 2.15 -44.45
C ALA A 345 2.49 3.12 -44.28
N LEU A 346 3.34 2.89 -43.27
CA LEU A 346 4.54 3.71 -43.05
C LEU A 346 5.51 3.65 -44.26
N TYR A 347 5.71 2.46 -44.81
CA TYR A 347 6.56 2.24 -45.98
C TYR A 347 6.07 3.05 -47.19
N LYS A 348 4.76 3.05 -47.46
CA LYS A 348 4.16 3.89 -48.51
C LYS A 348 4.35 5.38 -48.23
N ALA A 349 4.26 5.82 -46.98
CA ALA A 349 4.53 7.21 -46.62
C ALA A 349 5.98 7.59 -46.99
N LYS A 350 6.97 6.76 -46.62
CA LYS A 350 8.38 6.97 -46.97
C LYS A 350 8.62 6.97 -48.48
N GLN A 351 8.06 6.00 -49.22
CA GLN A 351 8.20 5.92 -50.68
C GLN A 351 7.57 7.10 -51.42
N SER A 352 6.50 7.68 -50.87
CA SER A 352 5.80 8.80 -51.48
C SER A 352 6.54 10.15 -51.33
N GLY A 353 7.79 10.15 -50.87
CA GLY A 353 8.61 11.34 -50.70
C GLY A 353 8.78 11.81 -49.25
N LYS A 354 8.51 10.95 -48.26
CA LYS A 354 8.65 11.23 -46.81
C LYS A 354 7.77 12.40 -46.35
N ALA A 355 7.87 12.80 -45.07
CA ALA A 355 7.10 13.92 -44.50
C ALA A 355 5.58 13.81 -44.78
N LYS A 356 5.04 12.60 -44.68
CA LYS A 356 3.67 12.27 -45.10
C LYS A 356 3.02 11.28 -44.15
N ILE A 357 1.70 11.27 -44.20
CA ILE A 357 0.88 10.27 -43.54
C ILE A 357 0.24 9.35 -44.58
N VAL A 358 0.13 8.06 -44.26
CA VAL A 358 -0.66 7.10 -45.05
C VAL A 358 -1.53 6.30 -44.12
N THR A 359 -2.82 6.21 -44.42
CA THR A 359 -3.77 5.38 -43.67
C THR A 359 -4.02 4.08 -44.42
N PHE A 360 -3.90 2.95 -43.72
CA PHE A 360 -4.28 1.65 -44.24
C PHE A 360 -5.82 1.53 -44.27
N GLN A 361 -6.38 1.23 -45.44
CA GLN A 361 -7.82 1.41 -45.68
C GLN A 361 -8.71 0.35 -45.03
N SER A 362 -8.29 -0.91 -44.91
CA SER A 362 -8.99 -1.91 -44.08
C SER A 362 -8.14 -3.14 -43.82
N ILE A 363 -8.21 -3.66 -42.59
CA ILE A 363 -7.59 -4.93 -42.18
C ILE A 363 -8.70 -5.92 -41.81
N ASN A 364 -9.07 -6.80 -42.75
CA ASN A 364 -10.07 -7.84 -42.52
C ASN A 364 -9.49 -9.04 -41.77
#